data_AF-A0ABD3MTW0-F1
#
_entry.id   AF-A0ABD3MTW0-F1
#
_cell.length_a   1.000
_cell.length_b   1.000
_cell.length_c   1.000
_cell.angle_alpha   90.00
_cell.angle_beta   90.00
_cell.angle_gamma   90.00
#
_symmetry.space_group_name_H-M   'P 1'
#
loop_
_entity.id
_entity.type
_entity.pdbx_description
1 polymer ?
#
loop_
_entity_poly.entity_id
_entity_poly.type
_entity_poly.pdbx_seq_one_letter_code
_entity_poly.pdbx_strand_id
1 'polypeptide(L)'
;MISGRKYVFRTASSSLGKSTTDLMHALDEELLDPYDILRALRSKDDVPYHDDIKPTIPLPSQLSPSSLDRFHKCPQAFFFQDILKLKPDPPTTPALARGTCCHTALEQVFELKPADRTLDNLKNLFRRAWQICVKRGPREAGTSNDDAVQNKNDYDCLFRSDEQSYDIDAEIEWGKTSLDLLANYYELEDPKSLSPITREMWVHARFYVDDTPFVIRGIIDRIDMFVDEQSGKVQLQIVDYKTGKKPHFKYSDSVNERIKRENFFNMRLYALILWKTIVETERRAKLLYTNPSEDISDGESIKPEYKFRLSWEVQQKVLRALGKDGETNHIPWTAMLDFLPLRLLFLTSHPDDESVNHVSMESELGKASYLDAALQPNFHQVLHETEQDVLSIYSDIKKLVDMQDPMAFKHCDGKFCNCHEMRRRLRYGSVWSCD
;
A
#
# COMPACT_ATOMS: atom_id res chain seq x y z
N MET A 1 -14.36 -8.07 -9.02
CA MET A 1 -13.69 -7.94 -10.34
C MET A 1 -14.12 -6.62 -10.96
N ILE A 2 -13.26 -5.62 -10.99
CA ILE A 2 -13.51 -4.36 -11.72
C ILE A 2 -12.29 -4.18 -12.63
N SER A 3 -12.49 -4.50 -13.90
CA SER A 3 -11.49 -4.40 -14.96
C SER A 3 -11.26 -2.94 -15.32
N GLY A 4 -10.06 -2.44 -15.05
CA GLY A 4 -9.58 -1.18 -15.60
C GLY A 4 -9.06 -1.43 -17.01
N ARG A 5 -9.83 -1.06 -18.03
CA ARG A 5 -9.36 -1.08 -19.42
C ARG A 5 -8.26 -0.03 -19.60
N LYS A 6 -7.18 -0.45 -20.27
CA LYS A 6 -6.01 0.35 -20.64
C LYS A 6 -6.35 1.21 -21.86
N TYR A 7 -5.95 2.48 -21.86
CA TYR A 7 -5.88 3.29 -23.06
C TYR A 7 -4.44 3.27 -23.55
N VAL A 8 -4.21 2.70 -24.73
CA VAL A 8 -2.95 2.75 -25.49
C VAL A 8 -3.32 3.38 -26.83
N PHE A 9 -2.81 4.58 -27.12
CA PHE A 9 -2.94 5.17 -28.44
C PHE A 9 -1.83 4.64 -29.35
N ARG A 10 -2.21 4.28 -30.59
CA ARG A 10 -1.33 3.71 -31.61
C ARG A 10 -0.38 4.79 -32.14
N THR A 11 0.89 4.43 -32.27
CA THR A 11 1.88 5.16 -33.07
C THR A 11 1.60 4.99 -34.57
N ALA A 12 1.70 6.08 -35.33
CA ALA A 12 1.83 6.02 -36.78
C ALA A 12 3.06 6.81 -37.23
N SER A 13 4.05 6.09 -37.78
CA SER A 13 5.21 6.68 -38.45
C SER A 13 4.83 7.16 -39.85
N SER A 14 5.12 8.43 -40.17
CA SER A 14 5.80 8.84 -41.41
C SER A 14 5.99 10.36 -41.39
N SER A 15 7.18 10.81 -41.03
CA SER A 15 7.56 12.22 -41.07
C SER A 15 8.16 12.56 -42.44
N LEU A 16 7.47 13.38 -43.22
CA LEU A 16 8.10 14.25 -44.21
C LEU A 16 7.26 15.54 -44.37
N GLY A 17 7.85 16.67 -43.95
CA GLY A 17 7.45 18.01 -44.42
C GLY A 17 6.54 18.87 -43.53
N LYS A 18 6.54 18.74 -42.19
CA LYS A 18 5.72 19.59 -41.31
C LYS A 18 6.51 20.73 -40.66
N SER A 19 5.90 21.91 -40.53
CA SER A 19 6.49 23.07 -39.84
C SER A 19 6.66 22.79 -38.33
N THR A 20 7.51 23.55 -37.64
CA THR A 20 7.70 23.42 -36.18
C THR A 20 6.39 23.58 -35.40
N THR A 21 5.45 24.40 -35.89
CA THR A 21 4.13 24.60 -35.28
C THR A 21 3.22 23.37 -35.48
N ASP A 22 3.29 22.74 -36.66
CA ASP A 22 2.56 21.50 -36.95
C ASP A 22 3.13 20.29 -36.18
N LEU A 23 4.44 20.29 -35.89
CA LEU A 23 5.10 19.33 -35.01
C LEU A 23 4.66 19.51 -33.55
N MET A 24 4.53 20.74 -33.05
CA MET A 24 4.03 20.99 -31.69
C MET A 24 2.56 20.60 -31.54
N HIS A 25 1.71 20.87 -32.54
CA HIS A 25 0.31 20.43 -32.53
C HIS A 25 0.16 18.91 -32.65
N ALA A 26 0.97 18.24 -33.47
CA ALA A 26 0.96 16.78 -33.59
C ALA A 26 1.48 16.07 -32.31
N LEU A 27 2.40 16.69 -31.57
CA LEU A 27 2.84 16.20 -30.25
C LEU A 27 1.74 16.38 -29.18
N ASP A 28 0.92 17.43 -29.27
CA ASP A 28 -0.18 17.70 -28.34
C ASP A 28 -1.37 16.71 -28.51
N GLU A 29 -1.54 16.10 -29.68
CA GLU A 29 -2.58 15.08 -29.92
C GLU A 29 -2.34 13.77 -29.13
N GLU A 30 -1.08 13.45 -28.80
CA GLU A 30 -0.73 12.27 -27.98
C GLU A 30 -0.66 12.58 -26.47
N LEU A 31 -0.61 13.86 -26.09
CA LEU A 31 -0.54 14.27 -24.68
C LEU A 31 -1.91 14.24 -24.02
N LEU A 32 -1.91 13.74 -22.79
CA LEU A 32 -3.10 13.59 -21.97
C LEU A 32 -3.62 14.95 -21.48
N ASP A 33 -4.93 15.14 -21.51
CA ASP A 33 -5.58 16.27 -20.85
C ASP A 33 -6.27 15.81 -19.56
N PRO A 34 -6.06 16.48 -18.41
CA PRO A 34 -6.70 16.12 -17.14
C PRO A 34 -8.23 16.12 -17.22
N TYR A 35 -8.84 17.06 -17.94
CA TYR A 35 -10.29 17.12 -18.07
C TYR A 35 -10.81 15.97 -18.93
N ASP A 36 -10.12 15.59 -20.01
CA ASP A 36 -10.51 14.41 -20.80
C ASP A 36 -10.44 13.13 -19.98
N ILE A 37 -9.42 12.98 -19.13
CA ILE A 37 -9.34 11.86 -18.18
C ILE A 37 -10.50 11.89 -17.19
N LEU A 38 -10.83 13.05 -16.61
CA LEU A 38 -11.94 13.18 -15.67
C LEU A 38 -13.30 12.88 -16.33
N ARG A 39 -13.52 13.28 -17.59
CA ARG A 39 -14.71 12.89 -18.36
C ARG A 39 -14.78 11.37 -18.53
N ALA A 40 -13.67 10.75 -18.91
CA ALA A 40 -13.60 9.30 -19.10
C ALA A 40 -13.79 8.50 -17.80
N LEU A 41 -13.43 9.06 -16.64
CA LEU A 41 -13.70 8.45 -15.34
C LEU A 41 -15.19 8.52 -14.97
N ARG A 42 -15.92 9.55 -15.43
CA ARG A 42 -17.36 9.72 -15.19
C ARG A 42 -18.27 8.94 -16.12
N SER A 43 -17.87 8.72 -17.38
CA SER A 43 -18.71 8.00 -18.35
C SER A 43 -18.98 6.53 -17.99
N LYS A 44 -18.36 6.04 -16.91
CA LYS A 44 -18.73 4.78 -16.25
C LYS A 44 -20.06 4.83 -15.49
N ASP A 45 -20.62 6.02 -15.26
CA ASP A 45 -21.86 6.26 -14.48
C ASP A 45 -23.06 6.71 -15.36
N ASP A 46 -23.10 6.35 -16.66
CA ASP A 46 -24.26 6.54 -17.58
C ASP A 46 -24.75 7.99 -17.83
N VAL A 47 -23.86 9.00 -17.82
CA VAL A 47 -24.21 10.39 -18.20
C VAL A 47 -23.81 10.69 -19.65
N PRO A 48 -24.69 11.29 -20.49
CA PRO A 48 -24.37 11.64 -21.88
C PRO A 48 -23.13 12.55 -22.00
N TYR A 49 -22.27 12.25 -22.96
CA TYR A 49 -21.08 13.03 -23.29
C TYR A 49 -21.49 14.38 -23.89
N HIS A 50 -21.18 15.47 -23.20
CA HIS A 50 -21.34 16.84 -23.69
C HIS A 50 -20.01 17.59 -23.56
N ASP A 51 -19.44 18.05 -24.67
CA ASP A 51 -18.14 18.74 -24.71
C ASP A 51 -18.14 20.04 -23.88
N ASP A 52 -19.30 20.67 -23.75
CA ASP A 52 -19.47 21.98 -23.10
C ASP A 52 -19.42 21.94 -21.57
N ILE A 53 -19.46 20.75 -20.95
CA ILE A 53 -19.44 20.60 -19.48
C ILE A 53 -18.01 20.37 -19.00
N LYS A 54 -17.45 21.34 -18.27
CA LYS A 54 -16.18 21.18 -17.55
C LYS A 54 -16.36 20.06 -16.49
N PRO A 55 -15.61 18.95 -16.56
CA PRO A 55 -15.75 17.87 -15.60
C PRO A 55 -15.20 18.31 -14.25
N THR A 56 -15.88 17.94 -13.16
CA THR A 56 -15.44 18.28 -11.81
C THR A 56 -14.41 17.26 -11.31
N ILE A 57 -13.42 17.74 -10.57
CA ILE A 57 -12.48 16.95 -9.80
C ILE A 57 -13.26 16.29 -8.64
N PRO A 58 -13.32 14.96 -8.56
CA PRO A 58 -14.07 14.28 -7.51
C PRO A 58 -13.30 14.32 -6.18
N LEU A 59 -14.01 14.57 -5.09
CA LEU A 59 -13.47 14.39 -3.74
C LEU A 59 -13.33 12.88 -3.45
N PRO A 60 -12.14 12.37 -3.09
CA PRO A 60 -11.98 10.96 -2.79
C PRO A 60 -12.74 10.55 -1.53
N SER A 61 -13.65 9.58 -1.66
CA SER A 61 -14.36 8.97 -0.52
C SER A 61 -13.60 7.80 0.11
N GLN A 62 -12.54 7.32 -0.55
CA GLN A 62 -11.68 6.24 -0.09
C GLN A 62 -10.22 6.59 -0.33
N LEU A 63 -9.41 6.43 0.71
CA LEU A 63 -7.97 6.66 0.69
C LEU A 63 -7.22 5.48 1.31
N SER A 64 -5.93 5.37 1.00
CA SER A 64 -5.02 4.44 1.66
C SER A 64 -3.97 5.19 2.49
N PRO A 65 -3.30 4.55 3.45
CA PRO A 65 -2.13 5.15 4.13
C PRO A 65 -1.11 5.72 3.14
N SER A 66 -0.79 4.96 2.08
CA SER A 66 0.12 5.41 1.02
C SER A 66 -0.42 6.59 0.21
N SER A 67 -1.73 6.70 0.01
CA SER A 67 -2.35 7.85 -0.68
C SER A 67 -2.22 9.13 0.16
N LEU A 68 -2.40 9.04 1.48
CA LEU A 68 -2.23 10.17 2.39
C LEU A 68 -0.77 10.63 2.45
N ASP A 69 0.16 9.68 2.60
CA ASP A 69 1.61 9.96 2.56
C ASP A 69 2.02 10.57 1.21
N ARG A 70 1.45 10.09 0.09
CA ARG A 70 1.69 10.64 -1.24
C ARG A 70 1.22 12.09 -1.33
N PHE A 71 0.03 12.42 -0.83
CA PHE A 71 -0.47 13.79 -0.81
C PHE A 71 0.43 14.70 0.01
N HIS A 72 0.78 14.27 1.23
CA HIS A 72 1.65 15.02 2.12
C HIS A 72 3.02 15.30 1.50
N LYS A 73 3.59 14.34 0.75
CA LYS A 73 4.87 14.51 0.04
C LYS A 73 4.75 15.34 -1.24
N CYS A 74 3.68 15.14 -2.01
CA CYS A 74 3.47 15.81 -3.29
C CYS A 74 1.98 15.79 -3.68
N PRO A 75 1.26 16.92 -3.49
CA PRO A 75 -0.15 17.05 -3.88
C PRO A 75 -0.40 16.72 -5.35
N GLN A 76 0.55 17.04 -6.25
CA GLN A 76 0.39 16.72 -7.67
C GLN A 76 0.58 15.23 -7.98
N ALA A 77 1.50 14.53 -7.30
CA ALA A 77 1.61 13.08 -7.47
C ALA A 77 0.33 12.37 -7.01
N PHE A 78 -0.29 12.86 -5.94
CA PHE A 78 -1.62 12.45 -5.50
C PHE A 78 -2.69 12.75 -6.54
N PHE A 79 -2.72 13.96 -7.10
CA PHE A 79 -3.67 14.30 -8.16
C PHE A 79 -3.58 13.33 -9.35
N PHE A 80 -2.37 13.00 -9.80
CA PHE A 80 -2.20 12.08 -10.93
C PHE A 80 -2.60 10.64 -10.60
N GLN A 81 -2.14 10.09 -9.47
CA GLN A 81 -2.31 8.66 -9.18
C GLN A 81 -3.63 8.35 -8.46
N ASP A 82 -4.06 9.20 -7.54
CA ASP A 82 -5.20 8.96 -6.68
C ASP A 82 -6.49 9.63 -7.17
N ILE A 83 -6.40 10.76 -7.90
CA ILE A 83 -7.58 11.40 -8.51
C ILE A 83 -7.73 10.96 -9.98
N LEU A 84 -6.73 11.20 -10.82
CA LEU A 84 -6.78 10.86 -12.26
C LEU A 84 -6.57 9.36 -12.54
N LYS A 85 -6.17 8.57 -11.54
CA LYS A 85 -5.92 7.12 -11.65
C LYS A 85 -4.87 6.76 -12.72
N LEU A 86 -3.94 7.68 -12.99
CA LEU A 86 -2.84 7.45 -13.90
C LEU A 86 -1.79 6.54 -13.25
N LYS A 87 -1.34 5.52 -13.98
CA LYS A 87 -0.21 4.67 -13.57
C LYS A 87 1.10 5.27 -14.08
N PRO A 88 2.20 5.13 -13.31
CA PRO A 88 3.55 5.39 -13.81
C PRO A 88 3.86 4.57 -15.07
N ASP A 89 4.83 5.02 -15.86
CA ASP A 89 5.38 4.30 -17.00
C ASP A 89 6.92 4.20 -16.85
N PRO A 90 7.48 3.00 -16.60
CA PRO A 90 6.82 1.69 -16.62
C PRO A 90 5.84 1.47 -15.44
N PRO A 91 4.81 0.62 -15.61
CA PRO A 91 3.80 0.35 -14.59
C PRO A 91 4.34 -0.35 -13.33
N THR A 92 5.49 -1.02 -13.44
CA THR A 92 6.21 -1.60 -12.31
C THR A 92 7.72 -1.46 -12.48
N THR A 93 8.45 -1.57 -11.38
CA THR A 93 9.92 -1.54 -11.36
C THR A 93 10.47 -2.83 -10.74
N PRO A 94 11.74 -3.19 -10.98
CA PRO A 94 12.34 -4.36 -10.33
C PRO A 94 12.26 -4.30 -8.79
N ALA A 95 12.35 -3.11 -8.20
CA ALA A 95 12.21 -2.92 -6.76
C ALA A 95 10.79 -3.20 -6.25
N LEU A 96 9.76 -2.72 -6.97
CA LEU A 96 8.36 -2.98 -6.62
C LEU A 96 8.03 -4.47 -6.79
N ALA A 97 8.45 -5.09 -7.89
CA ALA A 97 8.27 -6.52 -8.13
C ALA A 97 8.93 -7.37 -7.04
N ARG A 98 10.13 -6.97 -6.59
CA ARG A 98 10.85 -7.63 -5.49
C ARG A 98 10.06 -7.54 -4.20
N GLY A 99 9.58 -6.34 -3.86
CA GLY A 99 8.68 -6.10 -2.73
C GLY A 99 7.49 -7.05 -2.75
N THR A 100 6.71 -7.06 -3.83
CA THR A 100 5.53 -7.93 -3.96
C THR A 100 5.89 -9.41 -3.79
N CYS A 101 6.93 -9.91 -4.46
CA CYS A 101 7.31 -11.32 -4.37
C CYS A 101 7.80 -11.70 -2.97
N CYS A 102 8.58 -10.83 -2.30
CA CYS A 102 9.02 -11.05 -0.93
C CYS A 102 7.85 -11.07 0.06
N HIS A 103 6.94 -10.09 0.01
CA HIS A 103 5.77 -10.07 0.90
C HIS A 103 4.89 -11.31 0.70
N THR A 104 4.61 -11.69 -0.55
CA THR A 104 3.85 -12.91 -0.85
C THR A 104 4.54 -14.16 -0.29
N ALA A 105 5.87 -14.28 -0.41
CA ALA A 105 6.59 -15.41 0.15
C ALA A 105 6.55 -15.45 1.68
N LEU A 106 6.71 -14.28 2.32
CA LEU A 106 6.66 -14.12 3.78
C LEU A 106 5.25 -14.30 4.36
N GLU A 107 4.20 -14.00 3.61
CA GLU A 107 2.82 -14.35 3.96
C GLU A 107 2.64 -15.87 3.92
N GLN A 108 3.02 -16.49 2.79
CA GLN A 108 2.77 -17.89 2.50
C GLN A 108 3.60 -18.85 3.36
N VAL A 109 4.78 -18.44 3.85
CA VAL A 109 5.58 -19.32 4.71
C VAL A 109 4.83 -19.67 6.00
N PHE A 110 3.99 -18.78 6.51
CA PHE A 110 3.18 -19.04 7.71
C PHE A 110 1.95 -19.92 7.45
N GLU A 111 1.59 -20.17 6.18
CA GLU A 111 0.60 -21.19 5.80
C GLU A 111 1.19 -22.60 5.89
N LEU A 112 2.51 -22.74 5.88
CA LEU A 112 3.18 -24.01 6.09
C LEU A 112 3.16 -24.40 7.57
N LYS A 113 3.23 -25.71 7.84
CA LYS A 113 3.45 -26.23 9.19
C LYS A 113 4.81 -25.73 9.72
N PRO A 114 4.97 -25.48 11.02
CA PRO A 114 6.22 -24.99 11.60
C PRO A 114 7.49 -25.71 11.13
N ALA A 115 7.49 -27.05 11.07
CA ALA A 115 8.65 -27.83 10.62
C ALA A 115 9.06 -27.53 9.16
N ASP A 116 8.09 -27.19 8.31
CA ASP A 116 8.24 -26.93 6.87
C ASP A 116 8.58 -25.46 6.57
N ARG A 117 8.60 -24.57 7.57
CA ARG A 117 8.98 -23.16 7.40
C ARG A 117 10.49 -23.00 7.32
N THR A 118 11.09 -23.67 6.34
CA THR A 118 12.54 -23.67 6.09
C THR A 118 12.92 -22.56 5.13
N LEU A 119 14.19 -22.15 5.14
CA LEU A 119 14.72 -21.16 4.18
C LEU A 119 14.52 -21.63 2.73
N ASP A 120 14.73 -22.91 2.44
CA ASP A 120 14.53 -23.46 1.09
C ASP A 120 13.07 -23.34 0.63
N ASN A 121 12.12 -23.65 1.52
CA ASN A 121 10.70 -23.49 1.20
C ASN A 121 10.34 -22.00 1.03
N LEU A 122 10.87 -21.10 1.85
CA LEU A 122 10.68 -19.66 1.69
C LEU A 122 11.20 -19.17 0.31
N LYS A 123 12.41 -19.61 -0.09
CA LYS A 123 12.97 -19.31 -1.42
C LYS A 123 12.12 -19.88 -2.56
N ASN A 124 11.55 -21.07 -2.39
CA ASN A 124 10.64 -21.67 -3.38
C ASN A 124 9.31 -20.93 -3.49
N LEU A 125 8.75 -20.45 -2.38
CA LEU A 125 7.56 -19.59 -2.37
C LEU A 125 7.81 -18.29 -3.13
N PHE A 126 8.98 -17.66 -2.97
CA PHE A 126 9.37 -16.49 -3.76
C PHE A 126 9.40 -16.79 -5.26
N ARG A 127 10.05 -17.89 -5.67
CA ARG A 127 10.09 -18.29 -7.09
C ARG A 127 8.69 -18.50 -7.65
N ARG A 128 7.80 -19.11 -6.87
CA ARG A 128 6.39 -19.29 -7.23
C ARG A 128 5.66 -17.95 -7.35
N ALA A 129 5.87 -17.02 -6.42
CA ALA A 129 5.29 -15.68 -6.46
C ALA A 129 5.72 -14.94 -7.73
N TRP A 130 7.00 -15.00 -8.08
CA TRP A 130 7.53 -14.42 -9.32
C TRP A 130 6.88 -15.03 -10.57
N GLN A 131 6.81 -16.37 -10.64
CA GLN A 131 6.14 -17.06 -11.75
C GLN A 131 4.68 -16.63 -11.91
N ILE A 132 3.94 -16.44 -10.82
CA ILE A 132 2.55 -15.96 -10.85
C ILE A 132 2.49 -14.51 -11.35
N CYS A 133 3.37 -13.64 -10.85
CA CYS A 133 3.43 -12.23 -11.26
C CYS A 133 3.65 -12.11 -12.77
N VAL A 134 4.61 -12.86 -13.32
CA VAL A 134 4.94 -12.84 -14.76
C VAL A 134 3.86 -13.54 -15.62
N LYS A 135 3.21 -14.59 -15.12
CA LYS A 135 2.13 -15.30 -15.83
C LYS A 135 0.79 -14.57 -15.84
N ARG A 136 0.57 -13.57 -14.97
CA ARG A 136 -0.68 -12.78 -14.92
C ARG A 136 -0.84 -11.77 -16.09
N GLY A 137 -0.04 -11.88 -17.16
CA GLY A 137 -0.39 -11.36 -18.48
C GLY A 137 -0.29 -12.46 -19.55
N PRO A 138 -0.96 -12.30 -20.70
CA PRO A 138 -1.42 -13.41 -21.50
C PRO A 138 -0.29 -14.02 -22.33
N ARG A 139 -0.08 -15.33 -22.16
CA ARG A 139 0.16 -16.26 -23.28
C ARG A 139 -0.45 -17.61 -22.94
N GLU A 140 -1.77 -17.69 -23.03
CA GLU A 140 -2.38 -18.94 -23.53
C GLU A 140 -2.24 -18.90 -25.05
N ALA A 141 -1.20 -19.55 -25.55
CA ALA A 141 -1.10 -19.85 -26.97
C ALA A 141 -2.26 -20.80 -27.33
N GLY A 142 -3.29 -20.31 -28.01
CA GLY A 142 -4.28 -21.22 -28.60
C GLY A 142 -5.73 -20.75 -28.80
N THR A 143 -6.08 -19.47 -28.71
CA THR A 143 -7.41 -19.02 -29.17
C THR A 143 -7.31 -17.80 -30.08
N SER A 144 -7.51 -18.04 -31.37
CA SER A 144 -7.79 -17.01 -32.36
C SER A 144 -9.12 -16.35 -32.04
N ASN A 145 -9.09 -15.14 -31.50
CA ASN A 145 -10.18 -14.17 -31.61
C ASN A 145 -9.56 -12.77 -31.56
N ASP A 146 -9.92 -11.95 -32.55
CA ASP A 146 -9.36 -10.62 -32.86
C ASP A 146 -9.69 -9.52 -31.81
N ASP A 147 -10.02 -9.89 -30.58
CA ASP A 147 -10.22 -9.00 -29.43
C ASP A 147 -8.98 -8.93 -28.50
N ALA A 148 -7.80 -9.28 -29.03
CA ALA A 148 -6.51 -9.17 -28.37
C ALA A 148 -6.04 -7.71 -28.20
N VAL A 149 -6.86 -6.87 -27.57
CA VAL A 149 -6.43 -5.56 -27.08
C VAL A 149 -5.52 -5.78 -25.88
N GLN A 150 -4.23 -5.86 -26.18
CA GLN A 150 -3.06 -5.67 -25.30
C GLN A 150 -3.34 -5.58 -23.79
N ASN A 151 -3.67 -6.69 -23.14
CA ASN A 151 -3.44 -6.80 -21.70
C ASN A 151 -1.96 -7.11 -21.47
N LYS A 152 -1.05 -6.18 -21.81
CA LYS A 152 0.37 -6.28 -21.41
C LYS A 152 0.40 -6.50 -19.90
N ASN A 153 1.12 -7.50 -19.42
CA ASN A 153 1.33 -7.67 -17.98
C ASN A 153 1.99 -6.40 -17.42
N ASP A 154 1.61 -5.93 -16.24
CA ASP A 154 2.32 -4.81 -15.61
C ASP A 154 3.80 -5.16 -15.33
N TYR A 155 4.16 -6.45 -15.38
CA TYR A 155 5.54 -6.98 -15.25
C TYR A 155 6.28 -7.21 -16.58
N ASP A 156 5.60 -7.11 -17.73
CA ASP A 156 6.21 -7.46 -19.04
C ASP A 156 7.34 -6.51 -19.46
N CYS A 157 7.34 -5.29 -18.92
CA CYS A 157 8.39 -4.30 -19.15
C CYS A 157 9.69 -4.57 -18.36
N LEU A 158 9.68 -5.50 -17.39
CA LEU A 158 10.85 -5.77 -16.56
C LEU A 158 11.94 -6.52 -17.35
N PHE A 159 13.19 -6.12 -17.14
CA PHE A 159 14.37 -6.72 -17.77
C PHE A 159 14.32 -6.67 -19.31
N ARG A 160 13.73 -5.61 -19.87
CA ARG A 160 13.70 -5.35 -21.31
C ARG A 160 14.28 -3.98 -21.61
N SER A 161 15.04 -3.86 -22.69
CA SER A 161 15.41 -2.56 -23.26
C SER A 161 14.43 -2.11 -24.35
N ASP A 162 13.82 -3.07 -25.05
CA ASP A 162 12.79 -2.87 -26.07
C ASP A 162 11.83 -4.07 -26.12
N GLU A 163 10.85 -4.08 -27.04
CA GLU A 163 9.85 -5.16 -27.10
C GLU A 163 10.43 -6.54 -27.47
N GLN A 164 11.62 -6.59 -28.07
CA GLN A 164 12.22 -7.80 -28.63
C GLN A 164 13.39 -8.30 -27.79
N SER A 165 14.03 -7.44 -27.00
CA SER A 165 15.11 -7.79 -26.09
C SER A 165 14.59 -8.22 -24.71
N TYR A 166 15.17 -9.29 -24.17
CA TYR A 166 14.97 -9.71 -22.78
C TYR A 166 16.34 -10.00 -22.16
N ASP A 167 16.66 -9.28 -21.10
CA ASP A 167 17.90 -9.43 -20.34
C ASP A 167 17.72 -10.49 -19.26
N ILE A 168 17.98 -11.74 -19.66
CA ILE A 168 17.88 -12.90 -18.78
C ILE A 168 18.91 -12.85 -17.64
N ASP A 169 20.08 -12.28 -17.87
CA ASP A 169 21.13 -12.20 -16.86
C ASP A 169 20.74 -11.19 -15.76
N ALA A 170 20.14 -10.06 -16.14
CA ALA A 170 19.58 -9.10 -15.19
C ALA A 170 18.42 -9.68 -14.37
N GLU A 171 17.53 -10.49 -14.97
CA GLU A 171 16.48 -11.20 -14.24
C GLU A 171 17.08 -12.19 -13.22
N ILE A 172 18.07 -12.99 -13.64
CA ILE A 172 18.75 -13.96 -12.78
C ILE A 172 19.40 -13.26 -11.59
N GLU A 173 20.12 -12.17 -11.83
CA GLU A 173 20.81 -11.43 -10.78
C GLU A 173 19.84 -10.73 -9.82
N TRP A 174 18.78 -10.13 -10.35
CA TRP A 174 17.68 -9.61 -9.54
C TRP A 174 17.04 -10.72 -8.69
N GLY A 175 16.86 -11.92 -9.23
CA GLY A 175 16.31 -13.06 -8.53
C GLY A 175 17.22 -13.51 -7.38
N LYS A 176 18.52 -13.69 -7.63
CA LYS A 176 19.53 -14.06 -6.61
C LYS A 176 19.55 -13.07 -5.45
N THR A 177 19.73 -11.79 -5.75
CA THR A 177 19.75 -10.72 -4.73
C THR A 177 18.43 -10.61 -3.95
N SER A 178 17.30 -10.99 -4.55
CA SER A 178 16.01 -11.06 -3.84
C SER A 178 15.92 -12.26 -2.90
N LEU A 179 16.52 -13.40 -3.24
CA LEU A 179 16.61 -14.57 -2.36
C LEU A 179 17.55 -14.33 -1.17
N ASP A 180 18.56 -13.49 -1.34
CA ASP A 180 19.48 -13.09 -0.25
C ASP A 180 18.76 -12.23 0.80
N LEU A 181 17.83 -11.36 0.39
CA LEU A 181 16.96 -10.65 1.35
C LEU A 181 16.14 -11.60 2.23
N LEU A 182 15.65 -12.71 1.66
CA LEU A 182 14.90 -13.72 2.42
C LEU A 182 15.82 -14.56 3.32
N ALA A 183 17.08 -14.76 2.93
CA ALA A 183 18.07 -15.35 3.80
C ALA A 183 18.36 -14.45 5.01
N ASN A 184 18.55 -13.15 4.79
CA ASN A 184 18.72 -12.17 5.87
C ASN A 184 17.53 -12.17 6.84
N TYR A 185 16.31 -12.23 6.32
CA TYR A 185 15.11 -12.38 7.15
C TYR A 185 15.18 -13.62 8.05
N TYR A 186 15.56 -14.77 7.47
CA TYR A 186 15.63 -16.06 8.17
C TYR A 186 16.78 -16.11 9.20
N GLU A 187 17.81 -15.27 9.04
CA GLU A 187 18.84 -15.09 10.07
C GLU A 187 18.35 -14.25 11.25
N LEU A 188 17.46 -13.28 10.98
CA LEU A 188 16.91 -12.37 12.00
C LEU A 188 15.76 -13.00 12.80
N GLU A 189 14.90 -13.77 12.15
CA GLU A 189 13.74 -14.45 12.75
C GLU A 189 13.77 -15.95 12.46
N ASP A 190 13.26 -16.76 13.41
CA ASP A 190 12.94 -18.17 13.16
C ASP A 190 11.42 -18.33 12.92
N PRO A 191 10.96 -18.45 11.66
CA PRO A 191 9.53 -18.57 11.34
C PRO A 191 8.88 -19.82 11.92
N LYS A 192 9.67 -20.82 12.31
CA LYS A 192 9.18 -22.05 12.94
C LYS A 192 8.63 -21.80 14.33
N SER A 193 9.19 -20.83 15.05
CA SER A 193 8.79 -20.48 16.41
C SER A 193 7.67 -19.42 16.45
N LEU A 194 7.52 -18.64 15.38
CA LEU A 194 6.53 -17.56 15.30
C LEU A 194 5.13 -18.09 14.95
N SER A 195 4.11 -17.51 15.59
CA SER A 195 2.70 -17.80 15.30
C SER A 195 1.90 -16.51 15.22
N PRO A 196 1.99 -15.77 14.09
CA PRO A 196 1.26 -14.53 13.91
C PRO A 196 -0.26 -14.75 14.03
N ILE A 197 -0.97 -13.81 14.66
CA ILE A 197 -2.43 -13.91 14.79
C ILE A 197 -3.10 -13.76 13.42
N THR A 198 -2.55 -12.91 12.56
CA THR A 198 -3.01 -12.71 11.18
C THR A 198 -1.89 -12.14 10.30
N ARG A 199 -2.01 -12.33 8.99
CA ARG A 199 -1.15 -11.73 7.95
C ARG A 199 -2.02 -11.15 6.84
N GLU A 200 -1.52 -10.16 6.13
CA GLU A 200 -2.23 -9.45 5.06
C GLU A 200 -3.65 -9.02 5.51
N MET A 201 -3.76 -8.54 6.75
CA MET A 201 -5.05 -8.18 7.33
C MET A 201 -5.56 -6.88 6.70
N TRP A 202 -6.66 -6.99 5.96
CA TRP A 202 -7.40 -5.83 5.50
C TRP A 202 -7.98 -5.07 6.69
N VAL A 203 -7.59 -3.81 6.82
CA VAL A 203 -8.08 -2.91 7.86
C VAL A 203 -8.69 -1.68 7.23
N HIS A 204 -9.71 -1.13 7.90
CA HIS A 204 -10.28 0.14 7.48
C HIS A 204 -11.06 0.83 8.59
N ALA A 205 -11.11 2.15 8.54
CA ALA A 205 -11.87 2.98 9.46
C ALA A 205 -12.53 4.14 8.72
N ARG A 206 -13.70 4.56 9.21
CA ARG A 206 -14.42 5.73 8.71
C ARG A 206 -14.03 6.96 9.52
N PHE A 207 -13.83 8.07 8.82
CA PHE A 207 -13.48 9.39 9.33
C PHE A 207 -14.43 10.43 8.75
N TYR A 208 -14.45 11.63 9.33
CA TYR A 208 -15.31 12.72 8.94
C TYR A 208 -14.55 14.05 9.01
N VAL A 209 -14.71 14.89 7.98
CA VAL A 209 -14.31 16.30 7.98
C VAL A 209 -15.51 17.10 7.51
N ASP A 210 -15.97 18.09 8.28
CA ASP A 210 -17.14 18.92 7.96
C ASP A 210 -18.36 18.08 7.52
N ASP A 211 -18.73 17.07 8.32
CA ASP A 211 -19.78 16.07 8.04
C ASP A 211 -19.59 15.23 6.77
N THR A 212 -18.49 15.41 6.04
CA THR A 212 -18.16 14.65 4.84
C THR A 212 -17.46 13.34 5.23
N PRO A 213 -18.08 12.17 4.99
CA PRO A 213 -17.48 10.90 5.36
C PRO A 213 -16.42 10.46 4.34
N PHE A 214 -15.33 9.90 4.84
CA PHE A 214 -14.37 9.16 4.03
C PHE A 214 -13.87 7.91 4.76
N VAL A 215 -13.31 6.97 4.00
CA VAL A 215 -12.80 5.72 4.55
C VAL A 215 -11.32 5.59 4.23
N ILE A 216 -10.51 5.32 5.25
CA ILE A 216 -9.15 4.86 5.05
C ILE A 216 -9.15 3.34 5.03
N ARG A 217 -8.50 2.74 4.03
CA ARG A 217 -8.32 1.29 3.90
C ARG A 217 -6.86 0.98 3.65
N GLY A 218 -6.38 -0.10 4.25
CA GLY A 218 -5.04 -0.61 3.98
C GLY A 218 -4.90 -2.05 4.40
N ILE A 219 -3.66 -2.54 4.32
CA ILE A 219 -3.33 -3.93 4.63
C ILE A 219 -2.17 -3.91 5.61
N ILE A 220 -2.33 -4.61 6.72
CA ILE A 220 -1.25 -4.84 7.68
C ILE A 220 -0.57 -6.17 7.30
N ASP A 221 0.73 -6.14 7.00
CA ASP A 221 1.47 -7.33 6.55
C ASP A 221 1.41 -8.47 7.57
N ARG A 222 1.69 -8.17 8.85
CA ARG A 222 1.69 -9.16 9.93
C ARG A 222 1.31 -8.55 11.27
N ILE A 223 0.52 -9.28 12.04
CA ILE A 223 0.28 -9.00 13.46
C ILE A 223 0.74 -10.19 14.27
N ASP A 224 1.69 -9.97 15.17
CA ASP A 224 2.14 -10.96 16.15
C ASP A 224 1.37 -10.78 17.47
N MET A 225 1.28 -11.87 18.24
CA MET A 225 0.52 -11.92 19.48
C MET A 225 1.39 -12.54 20.57
N PHE A 226 1.44 -11.88 21.72
CA PHE A 226 2.13 -12.34 22.92
C PHE A 226 1.15 -12.28 24.09
N VAL A 227 1.30 -13.18 25.06
CA VAL A 227 0.54 -13.10 26.32
C VAL A 227 1.48 -12.53 27.37
N ASP A 228 1.10 -11.41 27.96
CA ASP A 228 1.80 -10.86 29.11
C ASP A 228 1.27 -11.54 30.37
N GLU A 229 2.05 -12.49 30.89
CA GLU A 229 1.70 -13.27 32.08
C GLU A 229 1.50 -12.39 33.33
N GLN A 230 2.13 -11.21 33.40
CA GLN A 230 2.02 -10.33 34.57
C GLN A 230 0.71 -9.56 34.57
N SER A 231 0.34 -8.97 33.43
CA SER A 231 -0.92 -8.21 33.31
C SER A 231 -2.13 -9.08 32.97
N GLY A 232 -1.90 -10.30 32.48
CA GLY A 232 -2.95 -11.19 31.96
C GLY A 232 -3.57 -10.70 30.65
N LYS A 233 -2.89 -9.79 29.94
CA LYS A 233 -3.34 -9.22 28.66
C LYS A 233 -2.67 -9.88 27.48
N VAL A 234 -3.32 -9.78 26.32
CA VAL A 234 -2.73 -10.08 25.04
C VAL A 234 -2.10 -8.81 24.46
N GLN A 235 -0.82 -8.88 24.11
CA GLN A 235 -0.09 -7.80 23.48
C GLN A 235 0.03 -8.06 21.98
N LEU A 236 -0.42 -7.12 21.17
CA LEU A 236 -0.37 -7.16 19.71
C LEU A 236 0.84 -6.37 19.19
N GLN A 237 1.59 -6.94 18.26
CA GLN A 237 2.67 -6.23 17.56
C GLN A 237 2.35 -6.13 16.07
N ILE A 238 2.23 -4.90 15.56
CA ILE A 238 2.08 -4.64 14.13
C ILE A 238 3.47 -4.66 13.50
N VAL A 239 3.66 -5.52 12.51
CA VAL A 239 4.91 -5.69 11.76
C VAL A 239 4.65 -5.41 10.28
N ASP A 240 5.51 -4.60 9.69
CA ASP A 240 5.53 -4.31 8.25
C ASP A 240 6.92 -4.64 7.69
N TYR A 241 6.93 -5.38 6.58
CA TYR A 241 8.15 -5.82 5.93
C TYR A 241 8.65 -4.74 4.96
N LYS A 242 9.96 -4.52 4.94
CA LYS A 242 10.63 -3.55 4.06
C LYS A 242 11.78 -4.19 3.31
N THR A 243 11.65 -4.28 1.99
CA THR A 243 12.70 -4.79 1.09
C THR A 243 13.75 -3.74 0.69
N GLY A 244 13.47 -2.46 0.95
CA GLY A 244 14.42 -1.36 0.80
C GLY A 244 15.42 -1.30 1.96
N LYS A 245 16.45 -0.46 1.82
CA LYS A 245 17.44 -0.25 2.89
C LYS A 245 16.80 0.45 4.09
N LYS A 246 17.13 -0.02 5.29
CA LYS A 246 16.84 0.69 6.55
C LYS A 246 17.36 2.14 6.49
N PRO A 247 16.58 3.14 6.95
CA PRO A 247 17.07 4.51 7.07
C PRO A 247 18.34 4.58 7.92
N HIS A 248 19.37 5.26 7.40
CA HIS A 248 20.63 5.44 8.10
C HIS A 248 20.57 6.70 8.97
N PHE A 249 20.50 6.54 10.30
CA PHE A 249 20.35 7.63 11.27
C PHE A 249 21.66 8.34 11.59
N LYS A 250 22.36 8.82 10.56
CA LYS A 250 23.66 9.50 10.67
C LYS A 250 23.59 11.03 10.81
N TYR A 251 22.39 11.59 10.88
CA TYR A 251 22.18 13.04 10.94
C TYR A 251 21.98 13.51 12.39
N SER A 252 21.66 14.80 12.59
CA SER A 252 21.30 15.32 13.91
C SER A 252 20.06 14.62 14.47
N ASP A 253 19.90 14.61 15.79
CA ASP A 253 18.75 13.99 16.47
C ASP A 253 17.41 14.47 15.91
N SER A 254 17.27 15.78 15.68
CA SER A 254 16.06 16.36 15.09
C SER A 254 15.74 15.83 13.69
N VAL A 255 16.76 15.62 12.85
CA VAL A 255 16.59 15.08 11.49
C VAL A 255 16.28 13.59 11.56
N ASN A 256 16.96 12.85 12.42
CA ASN A 256 16.70 11.42 12.62
C ASN A 256 15.27 11.19 13.15
N GLU A 257 14.79 11.99 14.10
CA GLU A 257 13.42 11.92 14.60
C GLU A 257 12.39 12.26 13.52
N ARG A 258 12.66 13.24 12.65
CA ARG A 258 11.80 13.50 11.48
C ARG A 258 11.75 12.28 10.55
N ILE A 259 12.90 11.70 10.22
CA ILE A 259 12.98 10.49 9.39
C ILE A 259 12.18 9.34 10.03
N LYS A 260 12.30 9.13 11.33
CA LYS A 260 11.50 8.12 12.05
C LYS A 260 10.00 8.42 11.93
N ARG A 261 9.57 9.64 12.23
CA ARG A 261 8.14 10.05 12.16
C ARG A 261 7.54 9.81 10.79
N GLU A 262 8.28 10.10 9.72
CA GLU A 262 7.88 9.86 8.33
C GLU A 262 7.79 8.37 8.02
N ASN A 263 8.80 7.57 8.40
CA ASN A 263 8.80 6.12 8.16
C ASN A 263 7.65 5.40 8.91
N PHE A 264 7.30 5.88 10.10
CA PHE A 264 6.25 5.29 10.93
C PHE A 264 4.85 5.88 10.73
N PHE A 265 4.65 6.85 9.82
CA PHE A 265 3.32 7.44 9.59
C PHE A 265 2.28 6.36 9.25
N ASN A 266 2.57 5.50 8.27
CA ASN A 266 1.67 4.41 7.89
C ASN A 266 1.42 3.42 9.04
N MET A 267 2.47 3.12 9.81
CA MET A 267 2.38 2.20 10.96
C MET A 267 1.50 2.75 12.09
N ARG A 268 1.65 4.04 12.41
CA ARG A 268 0.77 4.72 13.38
C ARG A 268 -0.67 4.73 12.90
N LEU A 269 -0.88 4.94 11.61
CA LEU A 269 -2.21 4.91 11.00
C LEU A 269 -2.82 3.49 11.06
N TYR A 270 -2.04 2.44 10.83
CA TYR A 270 -2.50 1.06 11.04
C TYR A 270 -2.88 0.78 12.48
N ALA A 271 -2.10 1.27 13.46
CA ALA A 271 -2.44 1.16 14.87
C ALA A 271 -3.76 1.86 15.21
N LEU A 272 -3.97 3.08 14.70
CA LEU A 272 -5.21 3.84 14.87
C LEU A 272 -6.41 3.09 14.27
N ILE A 273 -6.29 2.59 13.05
CA ILE A 273 -7.37 1.86 12.37
C ILE A 273 -7.69 0.57 13.11
N LEU A 274 -6.67 -0.19 13.53
CA LEU A 274 -6.85 -1.43 14.28
C LEU A 274 -7.50 -1.15 15.66
N TRP A 275 -7.09 -0.09 16.36
CA TRP A 275 -7.71 0.32 17.60
C TRP A 275 -9.19 0.70 17.42
N LYS A 276 -9.53 1.49 16.40
CA LYS A 276 -10.93 1.79 16.05
C LYS A 276 -11.74 0.53 15.75
N THR A 277 -11.12 -0.44 15.07
CA THR A 277 -11.72 -1.75 14.76
C THR A 277 -12.01 -2.54 16.04
N ILE A 278 -11.09 -2.55 17.00
CA ILE A 278 -11.26 -3.19 18.32
C ILE A 278 -12.43 -2.53 19.08
N VAL A 279 -12.44 -1.21 19.18
CA VAL A 279 -13.49 -0.44 19.88
C VAL A 279 -14.88 -0.67 19.25
N GLU A 280 -14.99 -0.69 17.93
CA GLU A 280 -16.27 -0.96 17.26
C GLU A 280 -16.74 -2.41 17.49
N THR A 281 -15.81 -3.37 17.53
CA THR A 281 -16.11 -4.76 17.88
C THR A 281 -16.74 -4.84 19.27
N GLU A 282 -16.17 -4.13 20.25
CA GLU A 282 -16.69 -4.05 21.62
C GLU A 282 -18.08 -3.40 21.69
N ARG A 283 -18.24 -2.24 21.04
CA ARG A 283 -19.52 -1.50 21.02
C ARG A 283 -20.67 -2.36 20.48
N ARG A 284 -20.41 -3.13 19.42
CA ARG A 284 -21.41 -4.02 18.80
C ARG A 284 -21.74 -5.22 19.67
N ALA A 285 -20.72 -5.83 20.30
CA ALA A 285 -20.95 -6.90 21.26
C ALA A 285 -21.91 -6.42 22.37
N LYS A 286 -21.68 -5.22 22.92
CA LYS A 286 -22.57 -4.62 23.93
C LYS A 286 -24.00 -4.41 23.44
N LEU A 287 -24.19 -3.89 22.21
CA LEU A 287 -25.51 -3.62 21.65
C LEU A 287 -26.36 -4.90 21.53
N LEU A 288 -25.77 -5.98 21.01
CA LEU A 288 -26.42 -7.29 20.88
C LEU A 288 -26.92 -7.84 22.24
N TYR A 289 -26.17 -7.59 23.33
CA TYR A 289 -26.59 -8.02 24.66
C TYR A 289 -27.70 -7.15 25.26
N THR A 290 -27.66 -5.84 25.04
CA THR A 290 -28.60 -4.91 25.69
C THR A 290 -29.97 -4.82 24.99
N ASN A 291 -30.05 -5.12 23.70
CA ASN A 291 -31.29 -5.12 22.92
C ASN A 291 -31.38 -6.37 22.01
N PRO A 292 -31.72 -7.54 22.57
CA PRO A 292 -31.76 -8.80 21.80
C PRO A 292 -32.84 -8.81 20.71
N SER A 293 -33.85 -7.95 20.80
CA SER A 293 -34.96 -7.84 19.86
C SER A 293 -34.66 -6.97 18.63
N GLU A 294 -33.49 -6.34 18.55
CA GLU A 294 -32.92 -5.83 17.29
C GLU A 294 -32.14 -6.95 16.56
N ASP A 295 -32.62 -8.19 16.69
CA ASP A 295 -32.15 -9.29 15.86
C ASP A 295 -32.52 -8.97 14.40
N ILE A 296 -31.48 -8.83 13.60
CA ILE A 296 -31.56 -8.44 12.19
C ILE A 296 -32.30 -9.58 11.48
N SER A 297 -33.56 -9.33 11.14
CA SER A 297 -34.41 -10.26 10.41
C SER A 297 -33.67 -10.89 9.23
N ASP A 298 -33.63 -12.23 9.23
CA ASP A 298 -33.23 -13.10 8.12
C ASP A 298 -33.89 -12.69 6.79
N GLY A 299 -33.10 -12.64 5.70
CA GLY A 299 -33.65 -12.68 4.34
C GLY A 299 -32.90 -11.95 3.22
N GLU A 300 -31.93 -11.09 3.51
CA GLU A 300 -31.09 -10.45 2.48
C GLU A 300 -29.62 -10.52 2.88
N SER A 301 -28.79 -11.13 2.00
CA SER A 301 -27.33 -10.96 1.90
C SER A 301 -26.74 -9.99 2.93
N ILE A 302 -26.06 -10.53 3.96
CA ILE A 302 -25.21 -9.82 4.93
C ILE A 302 -24.69 -8.48 4.34
N LYS A 303 -25.34 -7.36 4.69
CA LYS A 303 -25.12 -6.01 4.12
C LYS A 303 -23.81 -5.38 4.66
N PRO A 304 -23.23 -4.34 4.02
CA PRO A 304 -21.81 -3.94 4.10
C PRO A 304 -21.27 -3.45 5.46
N GLU A 305 -22.08 -3.37 6.50
CA GLU A 305 -21.71 -2.83 7.82
C GLU A 305 -20.82 -3.73 8.69
N TYR A 306 -20.64 -5.01 8.34
CA TYR A 306 -19.75 -5.94 9.07
C TYR A 306 -18.26 -5.73 8.79
N LYS A 307 -17.91 -4.73 7.97
CA LYS A 307 -16.55 -4.56 7.48
C LYS A 307 -15.59 -4.11 8.62
N PHE A 308 -16.04 -3.29 9.58
CA PHE A 308 -15.17 -2.51 10.50
C PHE A 308 -14.85 -3.19 11.85
N ARG A 309 -14.88 -4.52 11.94
CA ARG A 309 -14.66 -5.26 13.20
C ARG A 309 -13.49 -6.24 13.09
N LEU A 310 -12.98 -6.68 14.24
CA LEU A 310 -12.04 -7.79 14.28
C LEU A 310 -12.73 -9.02 13.68
N SER A 311 -12.00 -9.76 12.83
CA SER A 311 -12.52 -11.00 12.28
C SER A 311 -12.81 -12.00 13.40
N TRP A 312 -13.75 -12.90 13.17
CA TRP A 312 -14.07 -13.95 14.13
C TRP A 312 -12.84 -14.79 14.47
N GLU A 313 -12.02 -15.12 13.48
CA GLU A 313 -10.80 -15.91 13.68
C GLU A 313 -9.81 -15.20 14.60
N VAL A 314 -9.62 -13.89 14.44
CA VAL A 314 -8.76 -13.08 15.32
C VAL A 314 -9.30 -13.09 16.74
N GLN A 315 -10.61 -12.86 16.92
CA GLN A 315 -11.25 -12.88 18.23
C GLN A 315 -11.05 -14.24 18.93
N GLN A 316 -11.28 -15.35 18.22
CA GLN A 316 -11.10 -16.69 18.77
C GLN A 316 -9.65 -16.99 19.16
N LYS A 317 -8.66 -16.54 18.37
CA LYS A 317 -7.24 -16.71 18.71
C LYS A 317 -6.87 -15.98 20.00
N VAL A 318 -7.35 -14.75 20.19
CA VAL A 318 -7.13 -13.98 21.43
C VAL A 318 -7.74 -14.70 22.63
N LEU A 319 -9.00 -15.16 22.52
CA LEU A 319 -9.70 -15.82 23.62
C LEU A 319 -9.04 -17.14 24.03
N ARG A 320 -8.62 -17.94 23.05
CA ARG A 320 -7.83 -19.17 23.28
C ARG A 320 -6.55 -18.88 24.03
N ALA A 321 -5.82 -17.83 23.63
CA ALA A 321 -4.57 -17.45 24.27
C ALA A 321 -4.77 -17.01 25.73
N LEU A 322 -5.95 -16.48 26.06
CA LEU A 322 -6.33 -16.11 27.42
C LEU A 322 -6.98 -17.26 28.22
N GLY A 323 -7.17 -18.44 27.62
CA GLY A 323 -7.90 -19.55 28.24
C GLY A 323 -9.39 -19.26 28.47
N LYS A 324 -9.98 -18.32 27.71
CA LYS A 324 -11.36 -17.82 27.84
C LYS A 324 -12.27 -18.32 26.72
N ASP A 325 -12.06 -19.56 26.27
CA ASP A 325 -12.85 -20.15 25.19
C ASP A 325 -14.33 -20.22 25.56
N GLY A 326 -15.16 -19.47 24.83
CA GLY A 326 -16.60 -19.38 25.07
C GLY A 326 -17.03 -18.35 26.13
N GLU A 327 -16.10 -17.63 26.77
CA GLU A 327 -16.39 -16.63 27.82
C GLU A 327 -16.02 -15.20 27.37
N THR A 328 -16.86 -14.59 26.52
CA THR A 328 -16.63 -13.22 26.02
C THR A 328 -17.48 -12.15 26.70
N ASN A 329 -18.42 -12.53 27.55
CA ASN A 329 -19.61 -11.68 27.76
C ASN A 329 -19.43 -10.55 28.77
N HIS A 330 -18.26 -10.40 29.39
CA HIS A 330 -18.09 -9.45 30.49
C HIS A 330 -16.85 -8.55 30.42
N ILE A 331 -15.88 -8.82 29.53
CA ILE A 331 -14.61 -8.06 29.53
C ILE A 331 -14.47 -7.27 28.22
N PRO A 332 -14.36 -5.93 28.30
CA PRO A 332 -14.00 -5.07 27.17
C PRO A 332 -12.78 -5.56 26.40
N TRP A 333 -12.84 -5.57 25.06
CA TRP A 333 -11.66 -5.88 24.24
C TRP A 333 -10.50 -4.94 24.53
N THR A 334 -10.83 -3.67 24.78
CA THR A 334 -9.88 -2.63 25.18
C THR A 334 -9.20 -2.88 26.53
N ALA A 335 -9.76 -3.75 27.38
CA ALA A 335 -9.13 -4.18 28.64
C ALA A 335 -8.25 -5.42 28.47
N MET A 336 -8.48 -6.22 27.44
CA MET A 336 -7.74 -7.46 27.16
C MET A 336 -6.54 -7.27 26.23
N LEU A 337 -6.58 -6.23 25.39
CA LEU A 337 -5.59 -6.00 24.35
C LEU A 337 -4.71 -4.79 24.66
N ASP A 338 -3.39 -5.00 24.62
CA ASP A 338 -2.37 -3.96 24.60
C ASP A 338 -1.56 -4.03 23.29
N PHE A 339 -0.76 -3.00 23.04
CA PHE A 339 0.10 -2.90 21.86
C PHE A 339 1.58 -2.81 22.23
N LEU A 340 2.39 -3.66 21.60
CA LEU A 340 3.84 -3.55 21.58
C LEU A 340 4.31 -2.44 20.63
N PRO A 341 5.60 -2.04 20.68
CA PRO A 341 6.17 -1.12 19.70
C PRO A 341 5.87 -1.53 18.26
N LEU A 342 5.53 -0.55 17.43
CA LEU A 342 5.36 -0.73 15.99
C LEU A 342 6.69 -1.14 15.40
N ARG A 343 6.70 -2.14 14.53
CA ARG A 343 7.92 -2.71 13.98
C ARG A 343 7.97 -2.62 12.47
N LEU A 344 8.99 -1.95 11.97
CA LEU A 344 9.42 -2.07 10.57
C LEU A 344 10.55 -3.11 10.53
N LEU A 345 10.32 -4.21 9.81
CA LEU A 345 11.32 -5.25 9.60
C LEU A 345 11.99 -5.01 8.24
N PHE A 346 13.21 -4.48 8.27
CA PHE A 346 14.00 -4.29 7.08
C PHE A 346 14.77 -5.57 6.76
N LEU A 347 14.58 -6.11 5.55
CA LEU A 347 15.29 -7.30 5.07
C LEU A 347 16.76 -7.00 4.73
N THR A 348 17.13 -5.72 4.71
CA THR A 348 18.51 -5.27 4.54
C THR A 348 18.73 -3.89 5.17
N SER A 349 19.96 -3.68 5.65
CA SER A 349 20.45 -2.41 6.16
C SER A 349 21.43 -1.75 5.19
N HIS A 350 21.83 -0.51 5.49
CA HIS A 350 22.98 0.08 4.82
C HIS A 350 24.24 -0.74 5.19
N PRO A 351 25.17 -1.03 4.26
CA PRO A 351 26.41 -1.75 4.60
C PRO A 351 27.18 -1.10 5.74
N ASP A 352 27.24 0.23 5.76
CA ASP A 352 27.87 1.03 6.83
C ASP A 352 27.07 1.11 8.15
N ASP A 353 25.95 0.39 8.31
CA ASP A 353 25.19 0.37 9.57
C ASP A 353 25.93 -0.49 10.62
N GLU A 354 26.85 0.14 11.35
CA GLU A 354 27.68 -0.52 12.39
C GLU A 354 26.86 -1.13 13.53
N SER A 355 25.59 -0.75 13.70
CA SER A 355 24.71 -1.33 14.73
C SER A 355 24.38 -2.80 14.46
N VAL A 356 24.48 -3.23 13.20
CA VAL A 356 24.14 -4.59 12.75
C VAL A 356 25.27 -5.25 11.96
N ASN A 357 26.15 -4.46 11.33
CA ASN A 357 27.28 -4.96 10.54
C ASN A 357 28.60 -4.75 11.32
N HIS A 358 29.09 -5.81 11.98
CA HIS A 358 30.26 -5.74 12.87
C HIS A 358 31.62 -5.65 12.16
N VAL A 359 31.68 -5.79 10.84
CA VAL A 359 32.88 -5.65 9.99
C VAL A 359 32.43 -5.08 8.64
N SER A 360 33.26 -4.28 7.97
CA SER A 360 33.03 -3.90 6.56
C SER A 360 32.80 -5.17 5.75
N MET A 361 31.55 -5.43 5.39
CA MET A 361 31.21 -6.65 4.66
C MET A 361 31.77 -6.55 3.25
N GLU A 362 32.33 -7.65 2.74
CA GLU A 362 32.64 -7.79 1.30
C GLU A 362 31.34 -7.75 0.45
N SER A 363 30.19 -8.04 1.07
CA SER A 363 28.85 -7.94 0.49
C SER A 363 28.36 -6.49 0.44
N GLU A 364 27.82 -6.07 -0.71
CA GLU A 364 27.11 -4.79 -0.88
C GLU A 364 25.75 -4.72 -0.16
N LEU A 365 25.28 -5.85 0.40
CA LEU A 365 24.00 -5.99 1.08
C LEU A 365 24.20 -6.13 2.60
N GLY A 366 23.69 -5.17 3.38
CA GLY A 366 23.72 -5.23 4.85
C GLY A 366 22.69 -6.21 5.42
N LYS A 367 22.87 -6.63 6.68
CA LYS A 367 21.99 -7.59 7.38
C LYS A 367 20.57 -7.06 7.58
N ALA A 368 19.60 -7.96 7.73
CA ALA A 368 18.25 -7.59 8.16
C ALA A 368 18.26 -7.04 9.59
N SER A 369 17.35 -6.11 9.89
CA SER A 369 17.21 -5.56 11.24
C SER A 369 15.83 -4.96 11.48
N TYR A 370 15.48 -4.83 12.75
CA TYR A 370 14.30 -4.08 13.15
C TYR A 370 14.58 -2.58 13.22
N LEU A 371 13.52 -1.83 13.01
CA LEU A 371 13.36 -0.48 13.49
C LEU A 371 12.02 -0.44 14.22
N ASP A 372 12.06 -0.14 15.52
CA ASP A 372 10.87 -0.12 16.39
C ASP A 372 10.52 1.32 16.78
N ALA A 373 9.21 1.61 16.88
CA ALA A 373 8.68 2.85 17.45
C ALA A 373 7.76 2.53 18.62
N ALA A 374 8.13 3.02 19.80
CA ALA A 374 7.35 2.81 21.01
C ALA A 374 5.97 3.48 20.90
N LEU A 375 4.93 2.76 21.32
CA LEU A 375 3.58 3.29 21.49
C LEU A 375 3.30 3.67 22.95
N GLN A 376 3.90 2.96 23.89
CA GLN A 376 3.73 3.18 25.32
C GLN A 376 4.81 4.12 25.87
N PRO A 377 4.53 4.89 26.94
CA PRO A 377 3.28 4.94 27.71
C PRO A 377 2.18 5.83 27.08
N ASN A 378 2.49 6.53 25.98
CA ASN A 378 1.64 7.59 25.43
C ASN A 378 0.66 7.08 24.34
N PHE A 379 0.18 5.85 24.44
CA PHE A 379 -0.55 5.17 23.35
C PHE A 379 -1.71 5.99 22.80
N HIS A 380 -2.61 6.45 23.68
CA HIS A 380 -3.77 7.25 23.28
C HIS A 380 -3.39 8.60 22.67
N GLN A 381 -2.30 9.22 23.13
CA GLN A 381 -1.81 10.47 22.55
C GLN A 381 -1.30 10.23 21.12
N VAL A 382 -0.50 9.19 20.90
CA VAL A 382 -0.01 8.84 19.55
C VAL A 382 -1.16 8.57 18.59
N LEU A 383 -2.19 7.85 19.04
CA LEU A 383 -3.39 7.59 18.23
C LEU A 383 -4.16 8.89 17.91
N HIS A 384 -4.33 9.76 18.90
CA HIS A 384 -5.02 11.04 18.73
C HIS A 384 -4.28 11.96 17.76
N GLU A 385 -2.96 12.13 17.92
CA GLU A 385 -2.12 12.92 17.01
C GLU A 385 -2.20 12.39 15.58
N THR A 386 -2.14 11.06 15.42
CA THR A 386 -2.26 10.43 14.10
C THR A 386 -3.64 10.65 13.48
N GLU A 387 -4.71 10.67 14.28
CA GLU A 387 -6.05 11.02 13.81
C GLU A 387 -6.12 12.48 13.36
N GLN A 388 -5.51 13.41 14.12
CA GLN A 388 -5.42 14.82 13.71
C GLN A 388 -4.62 15.00 12.41
N ASP A 389 -3.50 14.29 12.24
CA ASP A 389 -2.72 14.29 10.99
C ASP A 389 -3.60 13.87 9.80
N VAL A 390 -4.37 12.79 9.96
CA VAL A 390 -5.31 12.29 8.94
C VAL A 390 -6.36 13.33 8.56
N LEU A 391 -7.03 13.92 9.57
CA LEU A 391 -8.10 14.89 9.37
C LEU A 391 -7.56 16.18 8.72
N SER A 392 -6.37 16.62 9.12
CA SER A 392 -5.67 17.75 8.53
C SER A 392 -5.36 17.50 7.04
N ILE A 393 -4.74 16.35 6.72
CA ILE A 393 -4.42 15.97 5.33
C ILE A 393 -5.69 15.91 4.47
N TYR A 394 -6.76 15.30 4.97
CA TYR A 394 -8.02 15.21 4.22
C TYR A 394 -8.65 16.59 4.01
N SER A 395 -8.59 17.47 5.02
CA SER A 395 -9.07 18.85 4.89
C SER A 395 -8.31 19.61 3.80
N ASP A 396 -7.00 19.41 3.69
CA ASP A 396 -6.18 20.04 2.65
C ASP A 396 -6.46 19.45 1.25
N ILE A 397 -6.68 18.14 1.14
CA ILE A 397 -7.19 17.51 -0.09
C ILE A 397 -8.51 18.17 -0.50
N LYS A 398 -9.45 18.28 0.45
CA LYS A 398 -10.77 18.87 0.19
C LYS A 398 -10.67 20.31 -0.30
N LYS A 399 -9.84 21.16 0.35
CA LYS A 399 -9.59 22.54 -0.10
C LYS A 399 -9.11 22.61 -1.55
N LEU A 400 -8.15 21.76 -1.94
CA LEU A 400 -7.63 21.74 -3.32
C LEU A 400 -8.66 21.21 -4.32
N VAL A 401 -9.44 20.19 -3.94
CA VAL A 401 -10.53 19.68 -4.79
C VAL A 401 -11.61 20.75 -4.97
N ASP A 402 -11.99 21.47 -3.92
CA ASP A 402 -13.03 22.52 -3.97
C ASP A 402 -12.66 23.68 -4.91
N MET A 403 -11.36 23.92 -5.15
CA MET A 403 -10.89 24.90 -6.16
C MET A 403 -11.23 24.48 -7.60
N GLN A 404 -11.44 23.19 -7.85
CA GLN A 404 -11.76 22.65 -9.18
C GLN A 404 -10.75 23.07 -10.28
N ASP A 405 -9.49 23.22 -9.87
CA ASP A 405 -8.35 23.64 -10.68
C ASP A 405 -7.21 22.61 -10.57
N PRO A 406 -6.90 21.86 -11.65
CA PRO A 406 -5.76 20.95 -11.68
C PRO A 406 -4.41 21.61 -11.36
N MET A 407 -4.23 22.91 -11.62
CA MET A 407 -2.98 23.65 -11.34
C MET A 407 -2.82 24.02 -9.86
N ALA A 408 -3.87 23.87 -9.05
CA ALA A 408 -3.81 24.05 -7.59
C ALA A 408 -2.96 22.95 -6.92
N PHE A 409 -2.91 21.76 -7.53
CA PHE A 409 -2.08 20.66 -7.04
C PHE A 409 -0.60 20.88 -7.43
N LYS A 410 0.16 21.48 -6.52
CA LYS A 410 1.57 21.82 -6.74
C LYS A 410 2.49 20.59 -6.68
N HIS A 411 3.56 20.64 -7.47
CA HIS A 411 4.61 19.63 -7.41
C HIS A 411 5.53 19.82 -6.22
N CYS A 412 6.33 18.79 -5.96
CA CYS A 412 7.49 18.87 -5.09
C CYS A 412 8.77 19.13 -5.91
N ASP A 413 9.88 19.35 -5.20
CA ASP A 413 11.24 19.42 -5.77
C ASP A 413 12.00 18.07 -5.72
N GLY A 414 11.29 17.00 -5.37
CA GLY A 414 11.86 15.67 -5.22
C GLY A 414 12.28 15.06 -6.56
N LYS A 415 13.59 14.95 -6.79
CA LYS A 415 14.20 14.43 -8.04
C LYS A 415 13.58 13.13 -8.58
N PHE A 416 13.12 12.24 -7.71
CA PHE A 416 12.57 10.92 -8.06
C PHE A 416 11.06 10.81 -7.84
N CYS A 417 10.35 11.93 -7.69
CA CYS A 417 8.90 11.90 -7.55
C CYS A 417 8.22 11.66 -8.90
N ASN A 418 7.24 10.75 -8.91
CA ASN A 418 6.45 10.41 -10.10
C ASN A 418 5.74 11.62 -10.72
N CYS A 419 5.51 12.73 -9.97
CA CYS A 419 4.93 13.92 -10.59
C CYS A 419 5.78 14.47 -11.73
N HIS A 420 7.11 14.36 -11.67
CA HIS A 420 8.01 14.86 -12.72
C HIS A 420 7.97 14.01 -13.99
N GLU A 421 7.82 12.69 -13.84
CA GLU A 421 7.65 11.76 -14.95
C GLU A 421 6.28 11.98 -15.61
N MET A 422 5.21 11.99 -14.80
CA MET A 422 3.83 12.06 -15.28
C MET A 422 3.49 13.41 -15.93
N ARG A 423 4.09 14.52 -15.47
CA ARG A 423 3.95 15.85 -16.11
C ARG A 423 4.25 15.82 -17.60
N ARG A 424 5.28 15.06 -18.02
CA ARG A 424 5.71 15.00 -19.42
C ARG A 424 4.69 14.33 -20.34
N ARG A 425 3.73 13.61 -19.75
CA ARG A 425 2.65 12.91 -20.46
C ARG A 425 1.39 13.77 -20.56
N LEU A 426 1.31 14.89 -19.84
CA LEU A 426 0.15 15.78 -19.83
C LEU A 426 0.41 17.02 -20.71
N ARG A 427 -0.65 17.57 -21.31
CA ARG A 427 -0.59 18.76 -22.16
C ARG A 427 0.04 19.93 -21.43
N TYR A 428 0.90 20.65 -22.13
CA TYR A 428 1.52 21.86 -21.58
C TYR A 428 0.43 22.90 -21.22
N GLY A 429 0.57 23.55 -20.06
CA GLY A 429 -0.42 24.51 -19.55
C GLY A 429 -1.62 23.89 -18.82
N SER A 430 -1.80 22.56 -18.83
CA SER A 430 -2.96 21.92 -18.17
C SER A 430 -2.80 21.72 -16.66
N VAL A 431 -1.61 21.27 -16.23
CA VAL A 431 -1.22 21.05 -14.82
C VAL A 431 0.19 21.53 -14.52
N TRP A 432 0.87 21.99 -15.56
CA TRP A 432 2.26 22.42 -15.52
C TRP A 432 2.43 23.47 -16.60
N SER A 433 2.90 24.63 -16.20
CA SER A 433 3.44 25.69 -17.05
C SER A 433 4.87 25.90 -16.58
N CYS A 434 5.81 26.18 -17.48
CA CYS A 434 7.14 26.63 -17.04
C CYS A 434 6.96 27.94 -16.24
N ASP A 435 7.61 28.03 -15.09
CA ASP A 435 8.01 29.31 -14.49
C ASP A 435 9.35 29.75 -15.09
#